data_AF-A0A671FAR1-F1
#
_entry.id   AF-A0A671FAR1-F1
#
_cell.length_a   1.000
_cell.length_b   1.000
_cell.length_c   1.000
_cell.angle_alpha   90.00
_cell.angle_beta   90.00
_cell.angle_gamma   90.00
#
_symmetry.space_group_name_H-M   'P 1'
#
loop_
_entity.id
_entity.type
_entity.pdbx_description
1 polymer ?
#
loop_
_entity_poly.entity_id
_entity_poly.type
_entity_poly.pdbx_seq_one_letter_code
_entity_poly.pdbx_strand_id
1 'polypeptide(L)'
;MYLKHGSPVKMMESYIAVLTKGICQSEENGSFLSKDFDVRKAYLAGSVKDIVSQFGMETVILHTALMLKKRIVVYHPKIEAVQEFTRTLPALVWHRQDWTILHSYVHLSVDELEALQMCPGYVAGFVDLEVSNRSDLYDVFVNLADTEITIAPLAKEAMTMGKLHKEIGQLIVQSAEDPEKSDSQVIQDISVKTKEIFTNLASFSEVSGDGGKLVLNFEALKQRRFPPATENFLYHLAAAEQMLKI
;
A
#
# COMPACT_ATOMS: atom_id res chain seq x y z
N MET A 1 29.72 -7.95 -0.11
CA MET A 1 30.11 -8.52 -1.44
C MET A 1 30.71 -7.51 -2.43
N TYR A 2 29.97 -6.53 -2.94
CA TYR A 2 30.51 -5.53 -3.90
C TYR A 2 31.57 -4.62 -3.26
N LEU A 3 31.28 -4.08 -2.06
CA LEU A 3 32.24 -3.29 -1.28
C LEU A 3 33.58 -4.01 -1.03
N LYS A 4 33.56 -5.34 -0.91
CA LYS A 4 34.76 -6.16 -0.64
C LYS A 4 35.56 -6.50 -1.91
N HIS A 5 34.89 -6.73 -3.03
CA HIS A 5 35.53 -7.22 -4.27
C HIS A 5 35.63 -6.16 -5.37
N GLY A 6 34.97 -5.01 -5.23
CA GLY A 6 34.94 -3.93 -6.23
C GLY A 6 34.36 -4.34 -7.59
N SER A 7 33.70 -5.49 -7.69
CA SER A 7 33.25 -6.09 -8.95
C SER A 7 31.80 -6.55 -8.87
N PRO A 8 30.96 -6.19 -9.87
CA PRO A 8 29.56 -6.61 -9.92
C PRO A 8 29.42 -8.11 -10.28
N VAL A 9 30.47 -8.72 -10.85
CA VAL A 9 30.46 -10.12 -11.30
C VAL A 9 30.14 -11.05 -10.13
N LYS A 10 30.76 -10.84 -8.96
CA LYS A 10 30.51 -11.67 -7.77
C LYS A 10 29.08 -11.56 -7.25
N MET A 11 28.46 -10.39 -7.40
CA MET A 11 27.06 -10.18 -7.04
C MET A 11 26.14 -10.94 -8.00
N MET A 12 26.41 -10.86 -9.31
CA MET A 12 25.66 -11.56 -10.34
C MET A 12 25.80 -13.08 -10.22
N GLU A 13 27.01 -13.59 -9.99
CA GLU A 13 27.27 -15.02 -9.74
C GLU A 13 26.41 -15.55 -8.58
N SER A 14 26.32 -14.77 -7.50
CA SER A 14 25.54 -15.11 -6.32
C SER A 14 24.04 -15.13 -6.60
N TYR A 15 23.56 -14.13 -7.34
CA TYR A 15 22.16 -14.07 -7.78
C TYR A 15 21.79 -15.26 -8.67
N ILE A 16 22.63 -15.57 -9.68
CA ILE A 16 22.44 -16.73 -10.55
C ILE A 16 22.52 -18.03 -9.76
N ALA A 17 23.39 -18.14 -8.76
CA ALA A 17 23.48 -19.33 -7.90
C ALA A 17 22.19 -19.56 -7.11
N VAL A 18 21.55 -18.51 -6.59
CA VAL A 18 20.22 -18.64 -5.99
C VAL A 18 19.19 -19.09 -7.02
N LEU A 19 19.15 -18.47 -8.21
CA LEU A 19 18.16 -18.81 -9.24
C LEU A 19 18.31 -20.25 -9.78
N THR A 20 19.54 -20.71 -9.96
CA THR A 20 19.83 -22.00 -10.62
C THR A 20 19.99 -23.16 -9.63
N LYS A 21 20.51 -22.89 -8.44
CA LYS A 21 20.84 -23.92 -7.43
C LYS A 21 20.06 -23.76 -6.12
N GLY A 22 19.32 -22.65 -5.95
CA GLY A 22 18.57 -22.39 -4.72
C GLY A 22 19.45 -22.08 -3.50
N ILE A 23 20.74 -21.82 -3.69
CA ILE A 23 21.68 -21.58 -2.59
C ILE A 23 22.70 -20.50 -2.96
N CYS A 24 23.03 -19.63 -2.01
CA CYS A 24 24.13 -18.69 -2.12
C CYS A 24 24.96 -18.72 -0.84
N GLN A 25 26.26 -18.92 -0.96
CA GLN A 25 27.18 -18.88 0.16
C GLN A 25 27.88 -17.53 0.18
N SER A 26 27.79 -16.84 1.31
CA SER A 26 28.53 -15.61 1.57
C SER A 26 29.40 -15.83 2.80
N GLU A 27 30.65 -15.36 2.74
CA GLU A 27 31.57 -15.42 3.88
C GLU A 27 31.07 -14.59 5.07
N GLU A 28 30.30 -13.52 4.80
CA GLU A 28 29.81 -12.57 5.81
C GLU A 28 28.45 -12.99 6.38
N ASN A 29 27.54 -13.45 5.52
CA ASN A 29 26.12 -13.69 5.88
C ASN A 29 25.76 -15.18 5.98
N GLY A 30 26.74 -16.08 5.86
CA GLY A 30 26.52 -17.52 5.85
C GLY A 30 25.86 -18.03 4.56
N SER A 31 25.18 -19.17 4.66
CA SER A 31 24.50 -19.82 3.54
C SER A 31 23.04 -19.38 3.48
N PHE A 32 22.65 -18.71 2.39
CA PHE A 32 21.26 -18.49 2.03
C PHE A 32 20.71 -19.69 1.28
N LEU A 33 19.54 -20.19 1.69
CA LEU A 33 18.80 -21.27 1.04
C LEU A 33 17.43 -20.75 0.62
N SER A 34 17.11 -20.84 -0.67
CA SER A 34 15.84 -20.33 -1.22
C SER A 34 14.62 -21.02 -0.61
N LYS A 35 14.76 -22.27 -0.15
CA LYS A 35 13.68 -23.02 0.52
C LYS A 35 13.34 -22.48 1.92
N ASP A 36 14.27 -21.76 2.55
CA ASP A 36 14.11 -21.19 3.89
C ASP A 36 13.60 -19.74 3.83
N PHE A 37 13.49 -19.18 2.62
CA PHE A 37 12.96 -17.85 2.38
C PHE A 37 11.42 -17.86 2.46
N ASP A 38 10.89 -17.16 3.47
CA ASP A 38 9.44 -16.92 3.58
C ASP A 38 9.14 -15.48 3.13
N VAL A 39 8.45 -15.37 2.01
CA VAL A 39 7.99 -14.09 1.45
C VAL A 39 7.17 -13.28 2.47
N ARG A 40 6.42 -13.94 3.36
CA ARG A 40 5.62 -13.26 4.40
C ARG A 40 6.49 -12.58 5.45
N LYS A 41 7.65 -13.17 5.78
CA LYS A 41 8.63 -12.50 6.66
C LYS A 41 9.18 -11.25 5.99
N ALA A 42 9.33 -11.27 4.66
CA ALA A 42 9.68 -10.06 3.93
C ALA A 42 8.54 -9.04 3.99
N TYR A 43 7.27 -9.42 3.83
CA TYR A 43 6.15 -8.47 3.92
C TYR A 43 6.02 -7.81 5.30
N LEU A 44 6.40 -8.51 6.37
CA LEU A 44 6.35 -8.03 7.75
C LEU A 44 7.65 -7.35 8.23
N ALA A 45 8.61 -7.08 7.33
CA ALA A 45 9.90 -6.53 7.73
C ALA A 45 9.86 -5.04 8.09
N GLY A 46 8.82 -4.31 7.67
CA GLY A 46 8.63 -2.89 7.99
C GLY A 46 7.69 -2.69 9.19
N SER A 47 7.79 -1.53 9.85
CA SER A 47 6.96 -1.22 11.01
C SER A 47 5.78 -0.31 10.64
N VAL A 48 4.56 -0.87 10.76
CA VAL A 48 3.33 -0.08 10.65
C VAL A 48 3.21 0.88 11.83
N LYS A 49 3.73 0.51 13.02
CA LYS A 49 3.75 1.41 14.18
C LYS A 49 4.57 2.67 13.92
N ASP A 50 5.65 2.59 13.15
CA ASP A 50 6.46 3.76 12.77
C ASP A 50 5.71 4.71 11.82
N ILE A 51 4.92 4.18 10.89
CA ILE A 51 4.04 5.02 10.05
C ILE A 51 3.02 5.76 10.93
N VAL A 52 2.42 5.05 11.89
CA VAL A 52 1.40 5.62 12.76
C VAL A 52 1.99 6.62 13.75
N SER A 53 3.20 6.38 14.26
CA SER A 53 3.89 7.34 15.13
C SER A 53 4.25 8.62 14.39
N GLN A 54 4.57 8.52 13.10
CA GLN A 54 4.88 9.66 12.25
C GLN A 54 3.62 10.47 11.86
N PHE A 55 2.56 9.82 11.37
CA PHE A 55 1.40 10.51 10.78
C PHE A 55 0.15 10.53 11.68
N GLY A 56 0.13 9.78 12.78
CA GLY A 56 -0.99 9.70 13.70
C GLY A 56 -2.30 9.36 12.98
N MET A 57 -3.32 10.20 13.19
CA MET A 57 -4.63 10.06 12.55
C MET A 57 -4.58 10.17 11.03
N GLU A 58 -3.61 10.86 10.44
CA GLU A 58 -3.50 11.00 8.99
C GLU A 58 -3.09 9.70 8.29
N THR A 59 -2.61 8.69 9.04
CA THR A 59 -2.38 7.33 8.53
C THR A 59 -3.62 6.75 7.86
N VAL A 60 -4.82 7.17 8.29
CA VAL A 60 -6.06 6.74 7.65
C VAL A 60 -6.19 7.20 6.21
N ILE A 61 -5.55 8.31 5.83
CA ILE A 61 -5.50 8.77 4.43
C ILE A 61 -4.72 7.74 3.60
N LEU A 62 -3.58 7.26 4.10
CA LEU A 62 -2.77 6.23 3.43
C LEU A 62 -3.53 4.90 3.32
N HIS A 63 -4.16 4.46 4.41
CA HIS A 63 -5.00 3.26 4.41
C HIS A 63 -6.15 3.39 3.40
N THR A 64 -6.84 4.54 3.36
CA THR A 64 -7.95 4.78 2.43
C THR A 64 -7.46 4.81 0.99
N ALA A 65 -6.34 5.47 0.71
CA ALA A 65 -5.75 5.52 -0.63
C ALA A 65 -5.41 4.11 -1.14
N LEU A 66 -4.81 3.28 -0.29
CA LEU A 66 -4.52 1.88 -0.60
C LEU A 66 -5.80 1.08 -0.84
N MET A 67 -6.79 1.20 0.04
CA MET A 67 -8.11 0.55 -0.12
C MET A 67 -8.77 0.91 -1.45
N LEU A 68 -8.62 2.16 -1.91
CA LEU A 68 -9.19 2.64 -3.17
C LEU A 68 -8.28 2.46 -4.39
N LYS A 69 -7.14 1.75 -4.26
CA LYS A 69 -6.12 1.56 -5.30
C LYS A 69 -5.67 2.88 -5.94
N LYS A 70 -5.50 3.92 -5.11
CA LYS A 70 -5.01 5.24 -5.53
C LYS A 70 -3.51 5.22 -5.78
N ARG A 71 -3.05 6.18 -6.57
CA ARG A 71 -1.63 6.40 -6.88
C ARG A 71 -1.00 7.20 -5.75
N ILE A 72 -0.11 6.57 -5.00
CA ILE A 72 0.60 7.15 -3.86
C ILE A 72 2.04 7.43 -4.29
N VAL A 73 2.46 8.68 -4.18
CA VAL A 73 3.86 9.08 -4.40
C VAL A 73 4.46 9.46 -3.05
N VAL A 74 5.64 8.93 -2.75
CA VAL A 74 6.40 9.20 -1.53
C VAL A 74 7.70 9.88 -1.90
N TYR A 75 7.98 11.02 -1.28
CA TYR A 75 9.21 11.76 -1.44
C TYR A 75 10.04 11.76 -0.15
N HIS A 76 11.35 11.51 -0.27
CA HIS A 76 12.33 11.81 0.76
C HIS A 76 13.74 11.95 0.12
N PRO A 77 14.61 12.88 0.57
CA PRO A 77 15.95 13.05 -0.01
C PRO A 77 16.89 11.84 0.19
N LYS A 78 16.61 10.98 1.18
CA LYS A 78 17.34 9.73 1.43
C LYS A 78 16.59 8.53 0.86
N ILE A 79 17.23 7.79 -0.03
CA ILE A 79 16.65 6.61 -0.70
C ILE A 79 16.25 5.51 0.29
N GLU A 80 17.02 5.31 1.36
CA GLU A 80 16.75 4.27 2.35
C GLU A 80 15.41 4.50 3.04
N ALA A 81 15.12 5.75 3.43
CA ALA A 81 13.85 6.12 4.05
C ALA A 81 12.67 5.92 3.09
N VAL A 82 12.83 6.26 1.80
CA VAL A 82 11.81 6.01 0.78
C VAL A 82 11.53 4.51 0.65
N GLN A 83 12.58 3.70 0.55
CA GLN A 83 12.46 2.26 0.34
C GLN A 83 11.83 1.56 1.55
N GLU A 84 12.20 1.94 2.77
CA GLU A 84 11.65 1.40 4.01
C GLU A 84 10.17 1.77 4.18
N PHE A 85 9.84 3.04 3.99
CA PHE A 85 8.47 3.54 4.11
C PHE A 85 7.53 2.92 3.07
N THR A 86 7.90 3.00 1.78
CA THR A 86 7.05 2.47 0.68
C THR A 86 6.78 0.98 0.82
N ARG A 87 7.76 0.21 1.29
CA ARG A 87 7.64 -1.25 1.50
C ARG A 87 6.68 -1.63 2.62
N THR A 88 6.45 -0.73 3.57
CA THR A 88 5.57 -0.97 4.72
C THR A 88 4.10 -0.71 4.38
N LEU A 89 3.82 0.17 3.41
CA LEU A 89 2.45 0.60 3.08
C LEU A 89 1.46 -0.53 2.76
N PRO A 90 1.79 -1.56 1.95
CA PRO A 90 0.82 -2.62 1.64
C PRO A 90 0.36 -3.41 2.87
N ALA A 91 1.11 -3.37 3.99
CA ALA A 91 0.69 -4.00 5.24
C ALA A 91 -0.59 -3.36 5.83
N LEU A 92 -0.87 -2.09 5.53
CA LEU A 92 -2.13 -1.43 5.91
C LEU A 92 -3.37 -2.02 5.19
N VAL A 93 -3.16 -2.80 4.13
CA VAL A 93 -4.21 -3.49 3.35
C VAL A 93 -3.89 -4.97 3.17
N TRP A 94 -3.52 -5.62 4.27
CA TRP A 94 -3.04 -7.02 4.30
C TRP A 94 -3.94 -8.04 3.61
N HIS A 95 -5.25 -7.78 3.48
CA HIS A 95 -6.18 -8.68 2.78
C HIS A 95 -5.79 -8.92 1.30
N ARG A 96 -5.02 -8.04 0.67
CA ARG A 96 -4.56 -8.21 -0.72
C ARG A 96 -3.27 -9.00 -0.85
N GLN A 97 -2.38 -8.90 0.15
CA GLN A 97 -1.03 -9.49 0.12
C GLN A 97 -0.25 -9.18 -1.17
N ASP A 98 -0.45 -7.98 -1.72
CA ASP A 98 0.09 -7.57 -3.01
C ASP A 98 1.17 -6.49 -2.85
N TRP A 99 2.43 -6.89 -3.02
CA TRP A 99 3.60 -6.00 -3.04
C TRP A 99 4.05 -5.66 -4.48
N THR A 100 3.33 -6.12 -5.51
CA THR A 100 3.67 -5.83 -6.92
C THR A 100 3.35 -4.38 -7.31
N ILE A 101 2.50 -3.72 -6.52
CA ILE A 101 2.16 -2.28 -6.66
C ILE A 101 3.30 -1.34 -6.25
N LEU A 102 4.41 -1.87 -5.72
CA LEU A 102 5.52 -1.07 -5.20
C LEU A 102 6.54 -0.76 -6.29
N HIS A 103 6.84 0.53 -6.41
CA HIS A 103 7.95 1.06 -7.17
C HIS A 103 8.83 1.86 -6.21
N SER A 104 9.59 1.17 -5.35
CA SER A 104 10.26 1.76 -4.17
C SER A 104 11.27 2.87 -4.50
N TYR A 105 11.74 2.94 -5.74
CA TYR A 105 12.63 4.01 -6.21
C TYR A 105 12.43 4.22 -7.72
N VAL A 106 11.96 5.41 -8.08
CA VAL A 106 11.62 5.84 -9.44
C VAL A 106 12.30 7.18 -9.72
N HIS A 107 12.79 7.34 -10.94
CA HIS A 107 13.33 8.57 -11.48
C HIS A 107 12.27 9.31 -12.30
N LEU A 108 12.48 10.61 -12.52
CA LEU A 108 11.63 11.40 -13.41
C LEU A 108 11.95 11.19 -14.90
N SER A 109 12.41 9.99 -15.28
CA SER A 109 12.67 9.62 -16.67
C SER A 109 11.36 9.24 -17.37
N VAL A 110 11.24 9.57 -18.66
CA VAL A 110 9.99 9.38 -19.41
C VAL A 110 9.54 7.91 -19.40
N ASP A 111 10.45 6.99 -19.66
CA ASP A 111 10.14 5.55 -19.73
C ASP A 111 9.59 4.99 -18.41
N GLU A 112 10.17 5.41 -17.27
CA GLU A 112 9.70 4.96 -15.95
C GLU A 112 8.34 5.57 -15.62
N LEU A 113 8.11 6.83 -15.96
CA LEU A 113 6.83 7.51 -15.73
C LEU A 113 5.71 6.93 -16.60
N GLU A 114 5.98 6.60 -17.86
CA GLU A 114 5.01 5.95 -18.75
C GLU A 114 4.62 4.56 -18.22
N ALA A 115 5.60 3.75 -17.80
CA ALA A 115 5.33 2.46 -17.19
C ALA A 115 4.49 2.58 -15.91
N LEU A 116 4.78 3.61 -15.10
CA LEU A 116 4.04 3.87 -13.86
C LEU A 116 2.59 4.29 -14.12
N GLN A 117 2.35 5.11 -15.15
CA GLN A 117 1.00 5.54 -15.54
C GLN A 117 0.13 4.42 -16.11
N MET A 118 0.74 3.34 -16.61
CA MET A 118 0.00 2.15 -17.06
C MET A 118 -0.56 1.32 -15.88
N CYS A 119 -0.05 1.53 -14.66
CA CYS A 119 -0.55 0.87 -13.47
C CYS A 119 -1.83 1.57 -12.96
N PRO A 120 -2.93 0.82 -12.71
CA PRO A 120 -4.19 1.41 -12.24
C PRO A 120 -4.09 2.04 -10.84
N GLY A 121 -3.14 1.57 -10.02
CA GLY A 121 -2.81 2.08 -8.70
C GLY A 121 -1.44 1.57 -8.27
N TYR A 122 -0.69 2.39 -7.55
CA TYR A 122 0.70 2.09 -7.17
C TYR A 122 1.16 2.89 -5.96
N VAL A 123 2.28 2.46 -5.40
CA VAL A 123 3.09 3.22 -4.44
C VAL A 123 4.46 3.44 -5.06
N ALA A 124 4.81 4.68 -5.36
CA ALA A 124 6.07 5.03 -6.00
C ALA A 124 6.92 5.95 -5.12
N GLY A 125 8.20 5.63 -4.99
CA GLY A 125 9.17 6.37 -4.18
C GLY A 125 10.10 7.24 -5.03
N PHE A 126 10.31 8.49 -4.62
CA PHE A 126 11.16 9.46 -5.32
C PHE A 126 12.12 10.16 -4.35
N VAL A 127 13.31 10.49 -4.85
CA VAL A 127 14.29 11.32 -4.14
C VAL A 127 14.38 12.75 -4.69
N ASP A 128 13.70 13.02 -5.80
CA ASP A 128 13.60 14.32 -6.44
C ASP A 128 12.29 15.01 -6.03
N LEU A 129 12.39 16.21 -5.45
CA LEU A 129 11.23 16.97 -4.95
C LEU A 129 10.36 17.49 -6.11
N GLU A 130 10.88 17.58 -7.33
CA GLU A 130 10.11 18.02 -8.50
C GLU A 130 8.88 17.16 -8.78
N VAL A 131 8.84 15.93 -8.26
CA VAL A 131 7.64 15.07 -8.33
C VAL A 131 6.42 15.71 -7.64
N SER A 132 6.63 16.58 -6.64
CA SER A 132 5.55 17.31 -5.95
C SER A 132 4.79 18.26 -6.88
N ASN A 133 5.42 18.70 -7.98
CA ASN A 133 4.80 19.56 -9.00
C ASN A 133 4.01 18.76 -10.05
N ARG A 134 4.02 17.42 -9.97
CA ARG A 134 3.47 16.49 -10.97
C ARG A 134 2.20 15.81 -10.46
N SER A 135 1.14 16.58 -10.23
CA SER A 135 -0.16 16.05 -9.77
C SER A 135 -0.82 15.07 -10.75
N ASP A 136 -0.33 14.98 -11.99
CA ASP A 136 -0.70 13.95 -12.95
C ASP A 136 -0.22 12.55 -12.53
N LEU A 137 0.82 12.45 -11.70
CA LEU A 137 1.42 11.20 -11.23
C LEU A 137 0.81 10.69 -9.93
N TYR A 138 0.02 11.46 -9.20
CA TYR A 138 -0.47 10.98 -7.91
C TYR A 138 -1.88 11.46 -7.58
N ASP A 139 -2.53 10.65 -6.78
CA ASP A 139 -3.76 10.98 -6.09
C ASP A 139 -3.43 11.43 -4.64
N VAL A 140 -2.39 10.83 -4.06
CA VAL A 140 -1.85 11.17 -2.73
C VAL A 140 -0.34 11.33 -2.82
N PHE A 141 0.16 12.48 -2.37
CA PHE A 141 1.57 12.77 -2.23
C PHE A 141 1.95 12.77 -0.75
N VAL A 142 3.03 12.07 -0.41
CA VAL A 142 3.57 11.98 0.94
C VAL A 142 4.97 12.60 0.92
N ASN A 143 5.11 13.76 1.55
CA ASN A 143 6.42 14.32 1.83
C ASN A 143 6.90 13.75 3.17
N LEU A 144 7.72 12.71 3.11
CA LEU A 144 8.20 12.03 4.31
C LEU A 144 9.17 12.90 5.12
N ALA A 145 9.88 13.83 4.45
CA ALA A 145 10.83 14.72 5.13
C ALA A 145 10.10 15.73 6.02
N ASP A 146 8.98 16.26 5.54
CA ASP A 146 8.16 17.24 6.27
C ASP A 146 6.99 16.60 7.03
N THR A 147 6.82 15.28 6.93
CA THR A 147 5.71 14.53 7.55
C THR A 147 4.35 15.09 7.12
N GLU A 148 4.19 15.33 5.83
CA GLU A 148 2.98 15.93 5.25
C GLU A 148 2.34 14.99 4.22
N ILE A 149 1.01 14.87 4.28
CA ILE A 149 0.21 14.14 3.29
C ILE A 149 -0.69 15.12 2.55
N THR A 150 -0.50 15.21 1.23
CA THR A 150 -1.31 16.05 0.34
C THR A 150 -2.16 15.19 -0.58
N ILE A 151 -3.46 15.49 -0.66
CA ILE A 151 -4.40 14.85 -1.59
C ILE A 151 -4.54 15.72 -2.84
N ALA A 152 -4.28 15.16 -4.01
CA ALA A 152 -4.41 15.84 -5.29
C ALA A 152 -5.87 16.29 -5.53
N PRO A 153 -6.11 17.44 -6.19
CA PRO A 153 -7.46 17.96 -6.43
C PRO A 153 -8.42 16.94 -7.07
N LEU A 154 -7.94 16.15 -8.04
CA LEU A 154 -8.73 15.13 -8.75
C LEU A 154 -9.16 13.97 -7.84
N ALA A 155 -8.44 13.71 -6.75
CA ALA A 155 -8.73 12.62 -5.83
C ALA A 155 -9.55 13.07 -4.61
N LYS A 156 -9.71 14.38 -4.38
CA LYS A 156 -10.36 14.93 -3.17
C LYS A 156 -11.75 14.36 -2.92
N GLU A 157 -12.57 14.22 -3.95
CA GLU A 157 -13.93 13.69 -3.80
C GLU A 157 -13.92 12.24 -3.30
N ALA A 158 -13.17 11.36 -3.96
CA ALA A 158 -13.04 9.96 -3.58
C ALA A 158 -12.35 9.76 -2.22
N MET A 159 -11.50 10.72 -1.82
CA MET A 159 -10.74 10.72 -0.56
C MET A 159 -11.42 11.55 0.54
N THR A 160 -12.71 11.84 0.41
CA THR A 160 -13.44 12.61 1.45
C THR A 160 -13.54 11.81 2.74
N MET A 161 -12.93 12.34 3.81
CA MET A 161 -12.99 11.70 5.13
C MET A 161 -14.37 11.88 5.76
N GLY A 162 -14.81 10.87 6.50
CA GLY A 162 -16.12 10.83 7.13
C GLY A 162 -16.06 10.08 8.46
N LYS A 163 -17.22 9.85 9.08
CA LYS A 163 -17.29 9.17 10.38
C LYS A 163 -16.63 7.79 10.35
N LEU A 164 -16.89 7.00 9.30
CA LEU A 164 -16.27 5.68 9.10
C LEU A 164 -14.74 5.76 9.09
N HIS A 165 -14.18 6.69 8.31
CA HIS A 165 -12.74 6.91 8.25
C HIS A 165 -12.17 7.33 9.62
N LYS A 166 -12.84 8.22 10.34
CA LYS A 166 -12.42 8.60 11.70
C LYS A 166 -12.38 7.40 12.64
N GLU A 167 -13.37 6.52 12.60
CA GLU A 167 -13.40 5.29 13.41
C GLU A 167 -12.26 4.33 13.03
N ILE A 168 -11.96 4.18 11.74
CA ILE A 168 -10.81 3.38 11.26
C ILE A 168 -9.49 3.99 11.75
N GLY A 169 -9.31 5.31 11.59
CA GLY A 169 -8.12 6.02 12.05
C GLY A 169 -7.90 5.89 13.55
N GLN A 170 -8.97 6.01 14.34
CA GLN A 170 -8.91 5.81 15.79
C GLN A 170 -8.48 4.38 16.14
N LEU A 171 -9.01 3.37 15.44
CA LEU A 171 -8.59 1.98 15.65
C LEU A 171 -7.11 1.77 15.31
N ILE A 172 -6.64 2.33 14.18
CA ILE A 172 -5.22 2.25 13.76
C ILE A 172 -4.32 2.85 14.84
N VAL A 173 -4.61 4.08 15.27
CA VAL A 173 -3.83 4.81 16.27
C VAL A 173 -3.83 4.08 17.61
N GLN A 174 -5.01 3.70 18.12
CA GLN A 174 -5.12 3.00 19.40
C GLN A 174 -4.41 1.64 19.40
N SER A 175 -4.46 0.91 18.30
CA SER A 175 -3.77 -0.38 18.18
C SER A 175 -2.26 -0.19 18.12
N ALA A 176 -1.77 0.81 17.40
CA ALA A 176 -0.33 1.09 17.28
C ALA A 176 0.28 1.75 18.52
N GLU A 177 -0.49 2.53 19.28
CA GLU A 177 -0.01 3.15 20.53
C GLU A 177 0.06 2.16 21.70
N ASP A 178 -0.58 0.99 21.58
CA ASP A 178 -0.49 -0.08 22.58
C ASP A 178 0.94 -0.67 22.60
N PRO A 179 1.69 -0.52 23.71
CA PRO A 179 3.06 -1.02 23.81
C PRO A 179 3.12 -2.55 23.83
N GLU A 180 2.03 -3.24 24.21
CA GLU A 180 1.96 -4.70 24.27
C GLU A 180 1.67 -5.31 22.89
N LYS A 181 1.27 -4.50 21.91
CA LYS A 181 1.00 -4.96 20.54
C LYS A 181 2.23 -4.85 19.64
N SER A 182 2.55 -5.94 18.98
CA SER A 182 3.46 -6.01 17.85
C SER A 182 2.83 -5.47 16.56
N ASP A 183 3.65 -5.11 15.57
CA ASP A 183 3.18 -4.73 14.22
C ASP A 183 2.23 -5.75 13.61
N SER A 184 2.49 -7.04 13.83
CA SER A 184 1.63 -8.12 13.32
C SER A 184 0.23 -8.09 13.92
N GLN A 185 0.10 -7.74 15.20
CA GLN A 185 -1.21 -7.57 15.86
C GLN A 185 -1.91 -6.31 15.36
N VAL A 186 -1.19 -5.20 15.14
CA VAL A 186 -1.76 -3.99 14.53
C VAL A 186 -2.30 -4.28 13.13
N ILE A 187 -1.51 -4.96 12.29
CA ILE A 187 -1.93 -5.40 10.95
C ILE A 187 -3.16 -6.31 11.04
N GLN A 188 -3.23 -7.20 12.02
CA GLN A 188 -4.38 -8.07 12.24
C GLN A 188 -5.64 -7.28 12.60
N ASP A 189 -5.55 -6.31 13.51
CA ASP A 189 -6.68 -5.45 13.91
C ASP A 189 -7.22 -4.66 12.70
N ILE A 190 -6.32 -4.07 11.90
CA ILE A 190 -6.66 -3.38 10.66
C ILE A 190 -7.34 -4.34 9.67
N SER A 191 -6.83 -5.57 9.57
CA SER A 191 -7.40 -6.61 8.69
C SER A 191 -8.80 -7.03 9.12
N VAL A 192 -9.05 -7.17 10.43
CA VAL A 192 -10.38 -7.45 10.97
C VAL A 192 -11.33 -6.31 10.62
N LYS A 193 -10.90 -5.06 10.85
CA LYS A 193 -11.72 -3.89 10.50
C LYS A 193 -12.02 -3.81 9.00
N THR A 194 -11.02 -4.12 8.17
CA THR A 194 -11.16 -4.16 6.72
C THR A 194 -12.16 -5.23 6.28
N LYS A 195 -12.15 -6.41 6.91
CA LYS A 195 -13.14 -7.46 6.66
C LYS A 195 -14.55 -7.02 7.02
N GLU A 196 -14.75 -6.30 8.13
CA GLU A 196 -16.07 -5.74 8.47
C GLU A 196 -16.60 -4.80 7.38
N ILE A 197 -15.73 -3.96 6.81
CA ILE A 197 -16.09 -3.05 5.70
C ILE A 197 -16.52 -3.86 4.48
N PHE A 198 -15.78 -4.91 4.11
CA PHE A 198 -16.15 -5.78 3.00
C PHE A 198 -17.43 -6.57 3.25
N THR A 199 -17.67 -7.05 4.47
CA THR A 199 -18.94 -7.70 4.83
C THR A 199 -20.11 -6.73 4.70
N ASN A 200 -19.93 -5.48 5.12
CA ASN A 200 -20.93 -4.43 4.93
C ASN A 200 -21.19 -4.17 3.43
N LEU A 201 -20.13 -4.02 2.62
CA LEU A 201 -20.25 -3.83 1.17
C LEU A 201 -20.94 -5.03 0.48
N ALA A 202 -20.59 -6.25 0.88
CA ALA A 202 -21.18 -7.48 0.35
C ALA A 202 -22.69 -7.58 0.65
N SER A 203 -23.18 -6.98 1.74
CA SER A 203 -24.62 -6.93 2.04
C SER A 203 -25.44 -6.13 1.02
N PHE A 204 -24.78 -5.31 0.20
CA PHE A 204 -25.37 -4.55 -0.91
C PHE A 204 -25.02 -5.14 -2.27
N SER A 205 -24.40 -6.32 -2.30
CA SER A 205 -23.96 -6.96 -3.53
C SER A 205 -24.82 -8.18 -3.84
N GLU A 206 -25.06 -8.40 -5.13
CA GLU A 206 -25.79 -9.54 -5.66
C GLU A 206 -24.83 -10.45 -6.43
N VAL A 207 -25.10 -11.75 -6.45
CA VAL A 207 -24.31 -12.71 -7.22
C VAL A 207 -24.72 -12.61 -8.69
N SER A 208 -23.79 -12.27 -9.59
CA SER A 208 -24.06 -12.30 -11.03
C SER A 208 -24.20 -13.75 -11.51
N GLY A 209 -25.20 -13.99 -12.36
CA GLY A 209 -25.58 -15.33 -12.85
C GLY A 209 -24.53 -16.07 -13.69
N ASP A 210 -23.39 -15.45 -13.98
CA ASP A 210 -22.26 -16.08 -14.65
C ASP A 210 -21.00 -15.96 -13.75
N GLY A 211 -20.51 -17.08 -13.24
CA GLY A 211 -19.24 -17.16 -12.49
C GLY A 211 -19.26 -16.80 -10.99
N GLY A 212 -20.41 -16.45 -10.39
CA GLY A 212 -20.51 -16.24 -8.95
C GLY A 212 -19.87 -14.94 -8.43
N LYS A 213 -19.56 -13.99 -9.33
CA LYS A 213 -18.94 -12.70 -8.97
C LYS A 213 -19.95 -11.82 -8.23
N LEU A 214 -19.53 -11.21 -7.13
CA LEU A 214 -20.34 -10.24 -6.40
C LEU A 214 -20.35 -8.91 -7.15
N VAL A 215 -21.55 -8.38 -7.37
CA VAL A 215 -21.75 -7.11 -8.05
C VAL A 215 -22.62 -6.20 -7.20
N LEU A 216 -22.14 -4.99 -6.95
CA LEU A 216 -22.79 -3.98 -6.13
C LEU A 216 -24.13 -3.57 -6.75
N ASN A 217 -25.21 -3.69 -5.98
CA ASN A 217 -26.49 -3.06 -6.28
C ASN A 217 -26.46 -1.62 -5.78
N PHE A 218 -26.25 -0.68 -6.71
CA PHE A 218 -26.14 0.74 -6.39
C PHE A 218 -27.44 1.34 -5.84
N GLU A 219 -28.60 0.84 -6.25
CA GLU A 219 -29.89 1.29 -5.73
C GLU A 219 -30.06 0.87 -4.26
N ALA A 220 -29.68 -0.36 -3.92
CA ALA A 220 -29.70 -0.86 -2.55
C ALA A 220 -28.78 -0.04 -1.63
N LEU A 221 -27.60 0.35 -2.12
CA LEU A 221 -26.67 1.22 -1.39
C LEU A 221 -27.30 2.62 -1.13
N LYS A 222 -27.91 3.23 -2.14
CA LYS A 222 -28.57 4.55 -2.01
C LYS A 222 -29.78 4.52 -1.08
N GLN A 223 -30.55 3.43 -1.07
CA GLN A 223 -31.71 3.27 -0.19
C GLN A 223 -31.33 3.31 1.30
N ARG A 224 -30.10 2.91 1.67
CA ARG A 224 -29.60 3.00 3.06
C ARG A 224 -29.37 4.42 3.55
N ARG A 225 -29.30 5.42 2.67
CA ARG A 225 -29.06 6.84 3.01
C ARG A 225 -27.83 7.02 3.89
N PHE A 226 -26.71 6.44 3.50
CA PHE A 226 -25.44 6.69 4.17
C PHE A 226 -25.06 8.18 4.08
N PRO A 227 -24.26 8.70 5.02
CA PRO A 227 -23.61 10.00 4.83
C PRO A 227 -22.82 10.01 3.51
N PRO A 228 -22.78 11.14 2.76
CA PRO A 228 -22.18 11.19 1.42
C PRO A 228 -20.76 10.64 1.35
N ALA A 229 -19.91 10.94 2.33
CA ALA A 229 -18.53 10.43 2.39
C ALA A 229 -18.45 8.90 2.49
N THR A 230 -19.36 8.27 3.24
CA THR A 230 -19.41 6.81 3.38
C THR A 230 -19.95 6.14 2.11
N GLU A 231 -21.00 6.72 1.51
CA GLU A 231 -21.54 6.22 0.24
C GLU A 231 -20.48 6.29 -0.87
N ASN A 232 -19.83 7.46 -1.02
CA ASN A 232 -18.76 7.66 -2.00
C ASN A 232 -17.60 6.68 -1.78
N PHE A 233 -17.17 6.49 -0.52
CA PHE A 233 -16.11 5.52 -0.22
C PHE A 233 -16.50 4.10 -0.63
N LEU A 234 -17.69 3.62 -0.26
CA LEU A 234 -18.15 2.27 -0.61
C LEU A 234 -18.29 2.07 -2.12
N TYR A 235 -18.75 3.09 -2.84
CA TYR A 235 -18.82 3.06 -4.31
C TYR A 235 -17.42 2.92 -4.94
N HIS A 236 -16.47 3.76 -4.52
CA HIS A 236 -15.10 3.69 -5.04
C HIS A 236 -14.38 2.39 -4.62
N LEU A 237 -14.68 1.87 -3.43
CA LEU A 237 -14.16 0.58 -2.98
C LEU A 237 -14.69 -0.56 -3.85
N ALA A 238 -15.98 -0.56 -4.18
CA ALA A 238 -16.55 -1.51 -5.13
C ALA A 238 -15.92 -1.41 -6.52
N ALA A 239 -15.61 -0.20 -6.99
CA ALA A 239 -14.87 0.00 -8.24
C ALA A 239 -13.47 -0.63 -8.17
N ALA A 240 -12.73 -0.36 -7.09
CA ALA A 240 -11.39 -0.89 -6.87
C ALA A 240 -11.36 -2.43 -6.80
N GLU A 241 -12.41 -3.06 -6.28
CA GLU A 241 -12.57 -4.52 -6.22
C GLU A 241 -13.29 -5.12 -7.45
N GLN A 242 -13.52 -4.33 -8.50
CA GLN A 242 -14.19 -4.77 -9.74
C GLN A 242 -15.60 -5.36 -9.50
N MET A 243 -16.32 -4.80 -8.53
CA MET A 243 -17.67 -5.20 -8.14
C MET A 243 -18.75 -4.31 -8.81
N LEU A 244 -18.43 -3.47 -9.79
CA LEU A 244 -19.43 -2.68 -10.52
C LEU A 244 -19.98 -3.48 -11.72
N LYS A 245 -21.27 -3.30 -12.05
CA LYS A 245 -21.83 -3.75 -13.34
C LYS A 245 -21.15 -2.93 -14.44
N ILE A 246 -20.42 -3.60 -15.33
CA ILE A 246 -19.89 -3.03 -16.57
C ILE A 246 -20.98 -3.07 -17.63
#